data_AF-A0AAD9L484-F1
#
_entry.id   AF-A0AAD9L484-F1
#
_cell.length_a   1.000
_cell.length_b   1.000
_cell.length_c   1.000
_cell.angle_alpha   90.00
_cell.angle_beta   90.00
_cell.angle_gamma   90.00
#
_symmetry.space_group_name_H-M   'P 1'
#
loop_
_entity.id
_entity.type
_entity.pdbx_description
1 polymer ?
#
loop_
_entity_poly.entity_id
_entity_poly.type
_entity_poly.pdbx_seq_one_letter_code
_entity_poly.pdbx_strand_id
1 'polypeptide(L)'
;MTRLIEIIVQLEAKDTGKTTKEYAGYLRKFMYANLGFLARQQWNYACSQFTQDSMPDNALTNTEQEDLALMIRHGNDVATGRETGVVLTKLSGTVAAGHVVTGVSCGGFARDTNLKAAKWLTGATSHMDNLFFVTISGDVGQTSLLFYSNETAHKLFGPAGKWDDASCPKEYILASTPVSELTAAEVNGDMDGVILGTLIPMIKDRRLKLSGLLRDYYQNGGITVGKRLFSATNRKELFGELVSDVELEAQSRAFAEAYYGTHEYLYNGRSLASLLRHIPEAIQEFYKNYVPCTGEMKTKYTIQYFLKLVKELEDENKSGAIKMTQDIVGMSEYFTESHLGIMLKIRENGPKYTDHFAWYVLNELVSHGFSPSDRRRELGVIEAGGDVVAIGHVIAGIHAAIDRKLTRTIKTAQHTTRAELLGDIDGFVLGHRVSDWLKAEPWLKLSTALERYYGKSFNPVSSQVRFEQFKTYADKSKLITETKIACEKIEQQNTA
;
A
#
# COMPACT_ATOMS: atom_id res chain seq x y z
N MET A 1 -5.38 17.35 18.96
CA MET A 1 -5.03 15.95 19.35
C MET A 1 -5.04 15.74 20.85
N THR A 2 -4.39 16.61 21.65
CA THR A 2 -4.38 16.47 23.13
C THR A 2 -5.79 16.36 23.73
N ARG A 3 -6.68 17.30 23.40
CA ARG A 3 -8.08 17.28 23.86
C ARG A 3 -8.84 16.01 23.44
N LEU A 4 -8.64 15.55 22.21
CA LEU A 4 -9.22 14.29 21.73
C LEU A 4 -8.76 13.11 22.60
N ILE A 5 -7.46 13.01 22.87
CA ILE A 5 -6.90 11.96 23.72
C ILE A 5 -7.47 12.05 25.15
N GLU A 6 -7.63 13.24 25.72
CA GLU A 6 -8.23 13.44 27.05
C GLU A 6 -9.66 12.91 27.13
N ILE A 7 -10.51 13.22 26.13
CA ILE A 7 -11.87 12.71 26.06
C ILE A 7 -11.87 11.17 25.94
N ILE A 8 -10.96 10.60 25.15
CA ILE A 8 -10.82 9.14 25.04
C ILE A 8 -10.38 8.52 26.37
N VAL A 9 -9.46 9.15 27.12
CA VAL A 9 -9.06 8.67 28.46
C VAL A 9 -10.25 8.66 29.42
N GLN A 10 -11.10 9.70 29.40
CA GLN A 10 -12.30 9.75 30.23
C GLN A 10 -13.30 8.65 29.86
N LEU A 11 -13.50 8.42 28.56
CA LEU A 11 -14.35 7.35 28.04
C LEU A 11 -13.81 5.97 28.48
N GLU A 12 -12.51 5.74 28.33
CA GLU A 12 -11.83 4.50 28.75
C GLU A 12 -11.88 4.27 30.27
N ALA A 13 -11.88 5.35 31.07
CA ALA A 13 -11.95 5.26 32.52
C ALA A 13 -13.36 4.96 33.04
N LYS A 14 -14.41 5.48 32.37
CA LYS A 14 -15.80 5.30 32.78
C LYS A 14 -16.39 3.97 32.30
N ASP A 15 -15.89 3.40 31.20
CA ASP A 15 -16.45 2.21 30.58
C ASP A 15 -15.45 1.05 30.50
N THR A 16 -14.84 0.69 31.63
CA THR A 16 -13.69 -0.25 31.71
C THR A 16 -13.91 -1.65 31.13
N GLY A 17 -15.16 -2.03 30.81
CA GLY A 17 -15.50 -3.34 30.24
C GLY A 17 -15.33 -3.42 28.72
N LYS A 18 -15.02 -2.32 28.05
CA LYS A 18 -14.92 -2.26 26.58
C LYS A 18 -13.52 -2.47 26.06
N THR A 19 -13.47 -3.08 24.89
CA THR A 19 -12.28 -3.27 24.09
C THR A 19 -11.93 -1.98 23.32
N THR A 20 -10.67 -1.86 22.94
CA THR A 20 -10.16 -0.79 22.06
C THR A 20 -10.91 -0.70 20.75
N LYS A 21 -11.30 -1.85 20.21
CA LYS A 21 -12.16 -1.95 19.03
C LYS A 21 -13.50 -1.25 19.29
N GLU A 22 -14.18 -1.53 20.39
CA GLU A 22 -15.47 -0.91 20.72
C GLU A 22 -15.34 0.61 20.88
N TYR A 23 -14.31 1.12 21.56
CA TYR A 23 -14.07 2.56 21.66
C TYR A 23 -13.85 3.22 20.29
N ALA A 24 -13.03 2.61 19.43
CA ALA A 24 -12.84 3.10 18.07
C ALA A 24 -14.15 3.12 17.27
N GLY A 25 -15.01 2.11 17.48
CA GLY A 25 -16.36 2.05 16.94
C GLY A 25 -17.29 3.18 17.43
N TYR A 26 -17.19 3.56 18.71
CA TYR A 26 -17.93 4.70 19.27
C TYR A 26 -17.52 6.02 18.63
N LEU A 27 -16.21 6.27 18.54
CA LEU A 27 -15.67 7.51 17.94
C LEU A 27 -16.12 7.66 16.48
N ARG A 28 -16.10 6.57 15.71
CA ARG A 28 -16.53 6.54 14.31
C ARG A 28 -17.96 7.09 14.13
N LYS A 29 -18.88 6.83 15.05
CA LYS A 29 -20.28 7.29 14.93
C LYS A 29 -20.39 8.83 14.90
N PHE A 30 -19.46 9.55 15.53
CA PHE A 30 -19.45 11.01 15.52
C PHE A 30 -19.12 11.61 14.15
N MET A 31 -18.41 10.88 13.30
CA MET A 31 -18.11 11.32 11.93
C MET A 31 -19.37 11.43 11.08
N TYR A 32 -20.27 10.46 11.17
CA TYR A 32 -21.35 10.30 10.17
C TYR A 32 -22.74 10.66 10.66
N ALA A 33 -22.88 11.04 11.93
CA ALA A 33 -24.18 11.35 12.55
C ALA A 33 -25.01 12.37 11.76
N ASN A 34 -24.35 13.28 11.04
CA ASN A 34 -24.98 14.33 10.23
C ASN A 34 -24.64 14.25 8.73
N LEU A 35 -24.02 13.16 8.26
CA LEU A 35 -23.86 12.94 6.83
C LEU A 35 -25.20 12.64 6.16
N GLY A 36 -25.32 13.07 4.90
CA GLY A 36 -26.43 12.70 4.02
C GLY A 36 -26.56 11.18 3.88
N PHE A 37 -27.75 10.72 3.48
CA PHE A 37 -28.11 9.30 3.45
C PHE A 37 -27.09 8.43 2.69
N LEU A 38 -26.67 8.85 1.50
CA LEU A 38 -25.73 8.10 0.66
C LEU A 38 -24.34 7.97 1.31
N ALA A 39 -23.79 9.07 1.81
CA ALA A 39 -22.49 9.06 2.47
C ALA A 39 -22.52 8.19 3.74
N ARG A 40 -23.61 8.24 4.53
CA ARG A 40 -23.77 7.35 5.69
C ARG A 40 -23.80 5.87 5.30
N GLN A 41 -24.43 5.52 4.17
CA GLN A 41 -24.47 4.15 3.67
C GLN A 41 -23.09 3.67 3.22
N GLN A 42 -22.30 4.51 2.54
CA GLN A 42 -20.91 4.20 2.16
C GLN A 42 -20.07 3.80 3.37
N TRP A 43 -20.08 4.65 4.40
CA TRP A 43 -19.26 4.43 5.59
C TRP A 43 -19.74 3.24 6.42
N ASN A 44 -21.05 3.02 6.51
CA ASN A 44 -21.59 1.83 7.15
C ASN A 44 -21.23 0.55 6.39
N TYR A 45 -21.16 0.62 5.06
CA TYR A 45 -20.75 -0.50 4.25
C TYR A 45 -19.26 -0.85 4.46
N ALA A 46 -18.38 0.14 4.35
CA ALA A 46 -16.94 -0.05 4.53
C ALA A 46 -16.55 -0.49 5.95
N CYS A 47 -17.34 -0.08 6.94
CA CYS A 47 -17.14 -0.41 8.35
C CYS A 47 -18.16 -1.42 8.87
N SER A 48 -18.76 -2.24 8.00
CA SER A 48 -19.88 -3.16 8.33
C SER A 48 -19.55 -4.22 9.38
N GLN A 49 -18.27 -4.42 9.66
CA GLN A 49 -17.75 -5.31 10.71
C GLN A 49 -17.91 -4.75 12.14
N PHE A 50 -18.40 -3.51 12.28
CA PHE A 50 -18.79 -2.94 13.57
C PHE A 50 -20.29 -3.12 13.82
N THR A 51 -20.62 -3.65 14.99
CA THR A 51 -21.98 -3.69 15.55
C THR A 51 -22.51 -2.27 15.79
N GLN A 52 -23.84 -2.13 15.88
CA GLN A 52 -24.50 -0.87 16.19
C GLN A 52 -24.29 -0.40 17.65
N ASP A 53 -23.24 -0.84 18.35
CA ASP A 53 -23.07 -0.56 19.77
C ASP A 53 -22.98 0.93 20.02
N SER A 54 -23.94 1.45 20.78
CA SER A 54 -23.98 2.84 21.19
C SER A 54 -23.02 3.05 22.34
N MET A 55 -22.39 4.23 22.35
CA MET A 55 -21.63 4.67 23.50
C MET A 55 -22.55 4.66 24.74
N PRO A 56 -22.07 4.25 25.93
CA PRO A 56 -22.92 4.22 27.11
C PRO A 56 -23.50 5.59 27.44
N ASP A 57 -24.75 5.60 27.89
CA ASP A 57 -25.39 6.82 28.37
C ASP A 57 -24.57 7.45 29.50
N ASN A 58 -24.37 8.76 29.43
CA ASN A 58 -23.57 9.55 30.39
C ASN A 58 -22.05 9.21 30.42
N ALA A 59 -21.53 8.43 29.48
CA ALA A 59 -20.08 8.22 29.36
C ALA A 59 -19.34 9.55 29.13
N LEU A 60 -19.93 10.44 28.33
CA LEU A 60 -19.44 11.80 28.08
C LEU A 60 -20.54 12.82 28.39
N THR A 61 -20.15 13.97 28.95
CA THR A 61 -21.02 15.14 29.09
C THR A 61 -21.43 15.69 27.72
N ASN A 62 -22.48 16.50 27.66
CA ASN A 62 -22.91 17.13 26.39
C ASN A 62 -21.78 17.94 25.74
N THR A 63 -21.04 18.70 26.54
CA THR A 63 -19.87 19.47 26.07
C THR A 63 -18.76 18.56 25.53
N GLU A 64 -18.46 17.44 26.19
CA GLU A 64 -17.46 16.48 25.68
C GLU A 64 -17.92 15.81 24.38
N GLN A 65 -19.22 15.54 24.23
CA GLN A 65 -19.76 15.00 22.97
C GLN A 65 -19.71 16.04 21.84
N GLU A 66 -19.97 17.31 22.13
CA GLU A 66 -19.84 18.42 21.18
C GLU A 66 -18.38 18.63 20.75
N ASP A 67 -17.46 18.71 21.71
CA ASP A 67 -16.01 18.79 21.46
C ASP A 67 -15.54 17.63 20.56
N LEU A 68 -15.99 16.41 20.89
CA LEU A 68 -15.64 15.22 20.15
C LEU A 68 -16.18 15.28 18.72
N ALA A 69 -17.44 15.69 18.55
CA ALA A 69 -18.05 15.86 17.24
C ALA A 69 -17.28 16.89 16.39
N LEU A 70 -16.89 18.02 16.98
CA LEU A 70 -16.14 19.08 16.28
C LEU A 70 -14.74 18.64 15.86
N MET A 71 -14.07 17.81 16.66
CA MET A 71 -12.74 17.29 16.34
C MET A 71 -12.75 16.15 15.33
N ILE A 72 -13.81 15.34 15.28
CA ILE A 72 -13.87 14.11 14.48
C ILE A 72 -14.61 14.32 13.16
N ARG A 73 -15.64 15.16 13.15
CA ARG A 73 -16.45 15.39 11.95
C ARG A 73 -15.73 16.34 11.01
N HIS A 74 -15.22 15.77 9.92
CA HIS A 74 -14.59 16.53 8.86
C HIS A 74 -15.62 17.18 7.93
N GLY A 75 -15.29 18.36 7.44
CA GLY A 75 -16.08 19.09 6.47
C GLY A 75 -15.52 20.49 6.19
N ASN A 76 -15.77 20.99 4.98
CA ASN A 76 -15.28 22.27 4.50
C ASN A 76 -16.44 23.23 4.20
N ASP A 77 -16.38 24.44 4.73
CA ASP A 77 -17.26 25.54 4.36
C ASP A 77 -16.58 26.37 3.25
N VAL A 78 -17.06 26.20 2.02
CA VAL A 78 -16.52 26.85 0.82
C VAL A 78 -16.67 28.37 0.88
N ALA A 79 -17.69 28.90 1.57
CA ALA A 79 -17.94 30.34 1.64
C ALA A 79 -16.96 31.04 2.59
N THR A 80 -16.61 30.40 3.70
CA THR A 80 -15.71 30.98 4.71
C THR A 80 -14.27 30.47 4.60
N GLY A 81 -14.04 29.39 3.84
CA GLY A 81 -12.76 28.68 3.81
C GLY A 81 -12.46 27.94 5.11
N ARG A 82 -13.45 27.80 6.01
CA ARG A 82 -13.29 27.11 7.28
C ARG A 82 -13.33 25.61 7.06
N GLU A 83 -12.38 24.91 7.66
CA GLU A 83 -12.33 23.45 7.71
C GLU A 83 -12.57 22.97 9.14
N THR A 84 -13.41 21.95 9.28
CA THR A 84 -13.82 21.32 10.55
C THR A 84 -13.27 19.90 10.66
N GLY A 85 -13.24 19.30 11.85
CA GLY A 85 -12.69 17.96 12.06
C GLY A 85 -11.16 17.89 11.99
N VAL A 86 -10.49 19.04 11.99
CA VAL A 86 -9.04 19.16 12.03
C VAL A 86 -8.59 19.34 13.45
N VAL A 87 -7.45 18.75 13.80
CA VAL A 87 -6.84 18.93 15.12
C VAL A 87 -5.36 19.24 15.02
N LEU A 88 -4.87 20.11 15.91
CA LEU A 88 -3.45 20.38 16.06
C LEU A 88 -2.78 19.22 16.82
N THR A 89 -1.64 18.77 16.31
CA THR A 89 -0.77 17.78 16.93
C THR A 89 0.48 18.46 17.49
N LYS A 90 1.09 17.88 18.53
CA LYS A 90 2.26 18.48 19.19
C LYS A 90 3.52 18.41 18.32
N LEU A 91 3.66 17.35 17.53
CA LEU A 91 4.91 17.01 16.84
C LEU A 91 4.85 17.14 15.31
N SER A 92 3.66 17.17 14.71
CA SER A 92 3.49 16.83 13.28
C SER A 92 2.47 17.71 12.55
N GLY A 93 2.17 18.90 13.06
CA GLY A 93 1.25 19.85 12.43
C GLY A 93 -0.23 19.48 12.60
N THR A 94 -1.02 19.63 11.54
CA THR A 94 -2.49 19.43 11.54
C THR A 94 -2.91 18.13 10.88
N VAL A 95 -4.03 17.57 11.35
CA VAL A 95 -4.55 16.30 10.87
C VAL A 95 -6.08 16.28 10.95
N ALA A 96 -6.75 15.72 9.95
CA ALA A 96 -8.18 15.42 10.01
C ALA A 96 -8.38 14.18 10.90
N ALA A 97 -8.84 14.38 12.14
CA ALA A 97 -8.84 13.30 13.12
C ALA A 97 -9.88 12.21 12.83
N GLY A 98 -10.96 12.55 12.11
CA GLY A 98 -11.93 11.56 11.63
C GLY A 98 -11.29 10.47 10.78
N HIS A 99 -10.44 10.85 9.83
CA HIS A 99 -9.76 9.94 8.90
C HIS A 99 -8.78 9.00 9.64
N VAL A 100 -8.16 9.51 10.71
CA VAL A 100 -7.34 8.68 11.62
C VAL A 100 -8.21 7.65 12.34
N VAL A 101 -9.35 8.09 12.88
CA VAL A 101 -10.30 7.23 13.62
C VAL A 101 -10.88 6.14 12.72
N THR A 102 -11.15 6.41 11.45
CA THR A 102 -11.63 5.40 10.49
C THR A 102 -10.55 4.40 10.10
N GLY A 103 -9.33 4.87 9.85
CA GLY A 103 -8.19 3.99 9.62
C GLY A 103 -7.97 3.03 10.79
N VAL A 104 -8.01 3.54 12.03
CA VAL A 104 -7.89 2.75 13.26
C VAL A 104 -9.06 1.77 13.43
N SER A 105 -10.30 2.24 13.28
CA SER A 105 -11.48 1.42 13.50
C SER A 105 -11.66 0.39 12.38
N CYS A 106 -12.00 0.83 11.18
CA CYS A 106 -12.39 -0.02 10.07
C CYS A 106 -11.19 -0.74 9.46
N GLY A 107 -10.05 -0.06 9.32
CA GLY A 107 -8.86 -0.68 8.74
C GLY A 107 -7.95 -1.40 9.74
N GLY A 108 -7.93 -1.00 11.01
CA GLY A 108 -7.09 -1.63 12.04
C GLY A 108 -7.77 -2.78 12.76
N PHE A 109 -8.93 -2.53 13.35
CA PHE A 109 -9.63 -3.54 14.16
C PHE A 109 -10.64 -4.39 13.39
N ALA A 110 -10.99 -4.00 12.16
CA ALA A 110 -12.07 -4.63 11.42
C ALA A 110 -11.81 -4.69 9.90
N ARG A 111 -10.54 -4.88 9.53
CA ARG A 111 -10.09 -4.86 8.14
C ARG A 111 -10.80 -5.94 7.32
N ASP A 112 -11.40 -5.53 6.22
CA ASP A 112 -11.91 -6.41 5.17
C ASP A 112 -11.22 -6.01 3.88
N THR A 113 -10.40 -6.93 3.39
CA THR A 113 -9.54 -6.69 2.24
C THR A 113 -10.19 -7.11 0.91
N ASN A 114 -11.44 -7.56 0.97
CA ASN A 114 -12.18 -8.15 -0.13
C ASN A 114 -13.59 -7.55 -0.25
N LEU A 115 -13.72 -6.27 0.13
CA LEU A 115 -14.98 -5.54 0.11
C LEU A 115 -15.46 -5.43 -1.34
N LYS A 116 -16.61 -6.04 -1.64
CA LYS A 116 -17.15 -6.12 -3.00
C LYS A 116 -17.82 -4.82 -3.42
N ALA A 117 -17.20 -4.05 -4.32
CA ALA A 117 -17.82 -2.86 -4.92
C ALA A 117 -19.23 -3.13 -5.48
N ALA A 118 -19.47 -4.37 -5.96
CA ALA A 118 -20.76 -4.87 -6.45
C ALA A 118 -21.96 -4.61 -5.51
N LYS A 119 -21.75 -4.63 -4.19
CA LYS A 119 -22.82 -4.38 -3.20
C LYS A 119 -23.27 -2.92 -3.17
N TRP A 120 -22.42 -2.02 -3.68
CA TRP A 120 -22.65 -0.59 -3.68
C TRP A 120 -22.95 -0.08 -5.11
N LEU A 121 -22.40 -0.73 -6.13
CA LEU A 121 -22.74 -0.52 -7.54
C LEU A 121 -22.93 -1.86 -8.26
N THR A 122 -24.15 -2.14 -8.72
CA THR A 122 -24.46 -3.34 -9.50
C THR A 122 -23.55 -3.44 -10.74
N GLY A 123 -22.76 -4.51 -10.83
CA GLY A 123 -21.84 -4.76 -11.95
C GLY A 123 -20.38 -4.38 -11.71
N ALA A 124 -20.05 -3.72 -10.58
CA ALA A 124 -18.65 -3.50 -10.22
C ALA A 124 -17.96 -4.82 -9.85
N THR A 125 -16.83 -5.13 -10.48
CA THR A 125 -16.08 -6.38 -10.27
C THR A 125 -14.84 -6.21 -9.39
N SER A 126 -14.47 -4.95 -9.12
CA SER A 126 -13.32 -4.56 -8.32
C SER A 126 -13.53 -4.89 -6.83
N HIS A 127 -12.49 -5.39 -6.19
CA HIS A 127 -12.44 -5.57 -4.74
C HIS A 127 -11.73 -4.37 -4.12
N MET A 128 -12.23 -3.93 -2.97
CA MET A 128 -11.65 -2.83 -2.22
C MET A 128 -11.16 -3.33 -0.87
N ASP A 129 -10.06 -2.76 -0.41
CA ASP A 129 -9.62 -2.90 0.97
C ASP A 129 -10.23 -1.76 1.77
N ASN A 130 -11.01 -2.10 2.80
CA ASN A 130 -11.76 -1.10 3.53
C ASN A 130 -10.85 -0.11 4.27
N LEU A 131 -9.58 -0.45 4.56
CA LEU A 131 -8.62 0.50 5.11
C LEU A 131 -8.35 1.64 4.11
N PHE A 132 -8.13 1.30 2.84
CA PHE A 132 -7.89 2.29 1.79
C PHE A 132 -9.15 3.07 1.45
N PHE A 133 -10.29 2.39 1.42
CA PHE A 133 -11.60 3.00 1.16
C PHE A 133 -11.93 4.11 2.17
N VAL A 134 -11.72 3.85 3.46
CA VAL A 134 -12.12 4.74 4.56
C VAL A 134 -11.09 5.82 4.89
N THR A 135 -10.02 5.87 4.09
CA THR A 135 -8.92 6.83 4.19
C THR A 135 -8.56 7.29 2.78
N ILE A 136 -7.30 7.11 2.37
CA ILE A 136 -6.69 7.80 1.25
C ILE A 136 -7.32 7.50 -0.12
N SER A 137 -7.76 6.27 -0.39
CA SER A 137 -8.20 5.92 -1.74
C SER A 137 -9.58 6.48 -2.05
N GLY A 138 -10.42 6.62 -1.02
CA GLY A 138 -11.71 7.30 -1.13
C GLY A 138 -11.53 8.74 -1.58
N ASP A 139 -10.70 9.48 -0.85
CA ASP A 139 -10.51 10.90 -1.07
C ASP A 139 -9.71 11.19 -2.36
N VAL A 140 -8.68 10.39 -2.67
CA VAL A 140 -7.96 10.49 -3.96
C VAL A 140 -8.90 10.16 -5.13
N GLY A 141 -9.74 9.13 -5.01
CA GLY A 141 -10.70 8.77 -6.05
C GLY A 141 -11.74 9.88 -6.28
N GLN A 142 -12.34 10.38 -5.20
CA GLN A 142 -13.34 11.46 -5.24
C GLN A 142 -12.75 12.76 -5.79
N THR A 143 -11.63 13.25 -5.24
CA THR A 143 -11.00 14.50 -5.70
C THR A 143 -10.59 14.40 -7.17
N SER A 144 -10.11 13.23 -7.62
CA SER A 144 -9.76 13.01 -9.03
C SER A 144 -10.98 13.10 -9.93
N LEU A 145 -12.08 12.43 -9.60
CA LEU A 145 -13.29 12.49 -10.41
C LEU A 145 -13.83 13.91 -10.52
N LEU A 146 -13.83 14.66 -9.42
CA LEU A 146 -14.34 16.03 -9.37
C LEU A 146 -13.41 17.03 -10.08
N PHE A 147 -12.09 16.89 -9.91
CA PHE A 147 -11.10 17.70 -10.61
C PHE A 147 -11.14 17.45 -12.13
N TYR A 148 -11.20 16.19 -12.56
CA TYR A 148 -11.23 15.83 -13.96
C TYR A 148 -12.65 15.87 -14.58
N SER A 149 -13.70 16.20 -13.83
CA SER A 149 -15.04 16.43 -14.39
C SER A 149 -15.38 17.91 -14.58
N ASN A 150 -14.71 18.81 -13.85
CA ASN A 150 -15.09 20.22 -13.74
C ASN A 150 -13.91 21.17 -14.02
N GLU A 151 -14.12 22.21 -14.82
CA GLU A 151 -13.08 23.21 -15.14
C GLU A 151 -12.81 24.20 -13.98
N THR A 152 -13.63 24.19 -12.91
CA THR A 152 -13.52 25.14 -11.78
C THR A 152 -12.72 24.64 -10.58
N ALA A 153 -12.27 23.37 -10.58
CA ALA A 153 -11.36 22.87 -9.56
C ALA A 153 -9.93 23.34 -9.90
N HIS A 154 -9.39 24.28 -9.12
CA HIS A 154 -8.09 24.88 -9.44
C HIS A 154 -6.89 24.02 -9.00
N LYS A 155 -7.10 23.01 -8.14
CA LYS A 155 -6.06 22.09 -7.66
C LYS A 155 -6.62 20.70 -7.41
N LEU A 156 -5.82 19.69 -7.72
CA LEU A 156 -6.16 18.29 -7.46
C LEU A 156 -6.05 17.91 -5.97
N PHE A 157 -5.08 18.49 -5.26
CA PHE A 157 -4.86 18.29 -3.83
C PHE A 157 -4.61 19.61 -3.08
N GLY A 158 -4.93 19.62 -1.78
CA GLY A 158 -4.80 20.79 -0.91
C GLY A 158 -5.98 21.77 -1.04
N PRO A 159 -5.87 23.00 -0.51
CA PRO A 159 -4.68 23.59 0.09
C PRO A 159 -4.44 23.13 1.53
N ALA A 160 -3.34 23.61 2.12
CA ALA A 160 -3.20 23.67 3.57
C ALA A 160 -3.93 24.89 4.14
N GLY A 161 -4.13 24.90 5.45
CA GLY A 161 -4.67 26.03 6.19
C GLY A 161 -3.80 26.44 7.38
N LYS A 162 -4.32 27.37 8.17
CA LYS A 162 -3.73 27.86 9.41
C LYS A 162 -4.77 27.93 10.52
N TRP A 163 -4.34 27.79 11.75
CA TRP A 163 -5.17 28.09 12.91
C TRP A 163 -5.35 29.60 13.06
N ASP A 164 -6.53 30.00 13.53
CA ASP A 164 -6.85 31.36 13.95
C ASP A 164 -5.94 31.86 15.09
N ASP A 165 -5.62 30.96 16.03
CA ASP A 165 -4.71 31.23 17.15
C ASP A 165 -3.74 30.05 17.36
N ALA A 166 -2.45 30.35 17.54
CA ALA A 166 -1.41 29.34 17.73
C ALA A 166 -1.37 28.74 19.15
N SER A 167 -1.87 29.47 20.14
CA SER A 167 -1.90 29.10 21.56
C SER A 167 -3.23 28.48 22.00
N CYS A 168 -4.34 28.92 21.40
CA CYS A 168 -5.70 28.45 21.67
C CYS A 168 -6.47 28.23 20.36
N PRO A 169 -6.06 27.25 19.52
CA PRO A 169 -6.65 27.01 18.21
C PRO A 169 -8.13 26.66 18.32
N LYS A 170 -8.99 27.41 17.62
CA LYS A 170 -10.45 27.18 17.57
C LYS A 170 -10.96 26.93 16.15
N GLU A 171 -10.41 27.65 15.18
CA GLU A 171 -10.82 27.54 13.78
C GLU A 171 -9.62 27.29 12.88
N TYR A 172 -9.76 26.33 11.96
CA TYR A 172 -8.78 26.07 10.92
C TYR A 172 -9.27 26.68 9.61
N ILE A 173 -8.50 27.62 9.05
CA ILE A 173 -8.86 28.40 7.88
C ILE A 173 -7.92 28.03 6.72
N LEU A 174 -8.51 27.57 5.62
CA LEU A 174 -7.80 27.17 4.41
C LEU A 174 -7.16 28.38 3.71
N ALA A 175 -5.96 28.17 3.15
CA ALA A 175 -5.16 29.25 2.58
C ALA A 175 -5.66 29.75 1.21
N SER A 176 -6.53 29.01 0.55
CA SER A 176 -7.10 29.40 -0.74
C SER A 176 -8.48 28.81 -0.96
N THR A 177 -9.33 29.53 -1.68
CA THR A 177 -10.56 29.03 -2.27
C THR A 177 -10.50 29.20 -3.80
N PRO A 178 -11.13 28.30 -4.57
CA PRO A 178 -11.84 27.10 -4.11
C PRO A 178 -10.87 25.98 -3.67
N VAL A 179 -11.42 25.05 -2.90
CA VAL A 179 -10.68 23.99 -2.20
C VAL A 179 -10.78 22.69 -2.99
N SER A 180 -9.74 21.85 -2.96
CA SER A 180 -9.91 20.46 -3.43
C SER A 180 -10.66 19.67 -2.36
N GLU A 181 -11.18 18.51 -2.75
CA GLU A 181 -11.86 17.57 -1.84
C GLU A 181 -10.88 16.80 -0.96
N LEU A 182 -9.57 16.96 -1.17
CA LEU A 182 -8.52 16.32 -0.38
C LEU A 182 -7.53 17.40 0.10
N THR A 183 -7.88 18.05 1.21
CA THR A 183 -7.05 19.09 1.85
C THR A 183 -5.75 18.51 2.43
N ALA A 184 -4.81 19.38 2.80
CA ALA A 184 -3.56 18.90 3.42
C ALA A 184 -3.78 18.25 4.80
N ALA A 185 -4.83 18.64 5.53
CA ALA A 185 -5.15 18.04 6.82
C ALA A 185 -5.77 16.64 6.64
N GLU A 186 -6.62 16.45 5.62
CA GLU A 186 -7.13 15.14 5.20
C GLU A 186 -5.99 14.22 4.74
N VAL A 187 -5.10 14.67 3.86
CA VAL A 187 -3.95 13.84 3.44
C VAL A 187 -3.15 13.35 4.66
N ASN A 188 -2.88 14.22 5.64
CA ASN A 188 -2.20 13.81 6.86
C ASN A 188 -3.03 12.80 7.67
N GLY A 189 -4.35 12.98 7.75
CA GLY A 189 -5.26 12.11 8.48
C GLY A 189 -5.40 10.74 7.85
N ASP A 190 -5.48 10.69 6.53
CA ASP A 190 -5.50 9.47 5.75
C ASP A 190 -4.20 8.70 5.86
N MET A 191 -3.06 9.38 5.70
CA MET A 191 -1.75 8.74 5.86
C MET A 191 -1.61 8.14 7.25
N ASP A 192 -1.92 8.92 8.30
CA ASP A 192 -1.85 8.44 9.68
C ASP A 192 -2.88 7.32 9.94
N GLY A 193 -4.06 7.37 9.31
CA GLY A 193 -5.08 6.32 9.36
C GLY A 193 -4.61 5.00 8.73
N VAL A 194 -3.96 5.05 7.57
CA VAL A 194 -3.34 3.88 6.92
C VAL A 194 -2.20 3.31 7.75
N ILE A 195 -1.33 4.18 8.28
CA ILE A 195 -0.20 3.79 9.11
C ILE A 195 -0.69 3.09 10.38
N LEU A 196 -1.60 3.71 11.13
CA LEU A 196 -2.11 3.14 12.37
C LEU A 196 -2.98 1.90 12.12
N GLY A 197 -3.80 1.90 11.06
CA GLY A 197 -4.59 0.75 10.66
C GLY A 197 -3.73 -0.46 10.28
N THR A 198 -2.57 -0.23 9.67
CA THR A 198 -1.61 -1.30 9.35
C THR A 198 -0.80 -1.73 10.58
N LEU A 199 -0.50 -0.80 11.49
CA LEU A 199 0.26 -1.05 12.71
C LEU A 199 -0.52 -1.92 13.72
N ILE A 200 -1.83 -1.69 13.89
CA ILE A 200 -2.65 -2.35 14.92
C ILE A 200 -2.54 -3.88 14.88
N PRO A 201 -2.70 -4.56 13.71
CA PRO A 201 -2.51 -6.01 13.61
C PRO A 201 -1.10 -6.50 14.00
N MET A 202 -0.08 -5.64 13.91
CA MET A 202 1.32 -5.98 14.23
C MET A 202 1.60 -5.89 15.74
N ILE A 203 0.81 -5.12 16.50
CA ILE A 203 0.97 -4.98 17.94
C ILE A 203 0.42 -6.25 18.62
N LYS A 204 1.31 -7.04 19.22
CA LYS A 204 0.95 -8.28 19.92
C LYS A 204 0.29 -8.07 21.30
N ASP A 205 0.32 -6.83 21.82
CA ASP A 205 -0.23 -6.53 23.15
C ASP A 205 -1.76 -6.48 23.13
N ARG A 206 -2.39 -7.37 23.91
CA ARG A 206 -3.84 -7.44 24.09
C ARG A 206 -4.42 -6.30 24.94
N ARG A 207 -3.59 -5.39 25.47
CA ARG A 207 -3.99 -4.26 26.33
C ARG A 207 -3.82 -2.88 25.68
N LEU A 208 -3.70 -2.81 24.36
CA LEU A 208 -3.56 -1.55 23.62
C LEU A 208 -4.73 -0.60 23.94
N LYS A 209 -4.55 0.43 24.75
CA LYS A 209 -5.57 1.49 24.91
C LYS A 209 -5.56 2.41 23.69
N LEU A 210 -6.73 2.88 23.26
CA LEU A 210 -6.86 3.79 22.12
C LEU A 210 -6.19 5.13 22.45
N SER A 211 -6.38 5.62 23.68
CA SER A 211 -5.69 6.81 24.15
C SER A 211 -4.17 6.64 24.15
N GLY A 212 -3.67 5.46 24.54
CA GLY A 212 -2.25 5.10 24.52
C GLY A 212 -1.68 5.09 23.11
N LEU A 213 -2.37 4.41 22.18
CA LEU A 213 -1.98 4.35 20.76
C LEU A 213 -1.80 5.76 20.16
N LEU A 214 -2.83 6.62 20.31
CA LEU A 214 -2.79 7.98 19.76
C LEU A 214 -1.76 8.85 20.48
N ARG A 215 -1.59 8.68 21.80
CA ARG A 215 -0.60 9.42 22.58
C ARG A 215 0.81 9.06 22.14
N ASP A 216 1.11 7.78 21.98
CA ASP A 216 2.46 7.35 21.60
C ASP A 216 2.80 7.82 20.18
N TYR A 217 1.86 7.66 19.24
CA TYR A 217 2.05 8.07 17.85
C TYR A 217 2.21 9.60 17.66
N TYR A 218 1.40 10.42 18.34
CA TYR A 218 1.37 11.88 18.15
C TYR A 218 2.14 12.70 19.19
N GLN A 219 2.44 12.15 20.38
CA GLN A 219 2.97 12.92 21.52
C GLN A 219 4.26 12.35 22.12
N ASN A 220 4.42 11.02 22.21
CA ASN A 220 5.56 10.40 22.91
C ASN A 220 6.70 9.97 21.98
N GLY A 221 6.74 10.46 20.74
CA GLY A 221 7.83 10.19 19.80
C GLY A 221 7.67 8.92 18.97
N GLY A 222 6.59 8.16 19.16
CA GLY A 222 6.21 7.04 18.30
C GLY A 222 6.13 5.69 19.01
N ILE A 223 5.76 4.67 18.25
CA ILE A 223 5.60 3.29 18.68
C ILE A 223 6.66 2.46 17.96
N THR A 224 7.46 1.68 18.68
CA THR A 224 8.47 0.81 18.05
C THR A 224 7.92 -0.60 17.92
N VAL A 225 7.89 -1.14 16.70
CA VAL A 225 7.58 -2.54 16.42
C VAL A 225 8.75 -3.14 15.64
N GLY A 226 9.37 -4.18 16.22
CA GLY A 226 10.64 -4.70 15.71
C GLY A 226 11.73 -3.63 15.72
N LYS A 227 12.29 -3.31 14.55
CA LYS A 227 13.28 -2.25 14.36
C LYS A 227 12.69 -0.94 13.81
N ARG A 228 11.39 -0.90 13.53
CA ARG A 228 10.73 0.25 12.88
C ARG A 228 10.02 1.13 13.89
N LEU A 229 10.22 2.44 13.75
CA LEU A 229 9.56 3.47 14.55
C LEU A 229 8.37 4.07 13.78
N PHE A 230 7.18 3.99 14.37
CA PHE A 230 5.94 4.53 13.84
C PHE A 230 5.60 5.83 14.57
N SER A 231 5.77 6.97 13.91
CA SER A 231 5.47 8.29 14.48
C SER A 231 4.78 9.18 13.45
N ALA A 232 3.95 10.11 13.93
CA ALA A 232 3.39 11.14 13.06
C ALA A 232 4.48 12.03 12.41
N THR A 233 5.69 12.09 13.00
CA THR A 233 6.82 12.89 12.48
C THR A 233 7.46 12.31 11.22
N ASN A 234 7.42 10.99 11.03
CA ASN A 234 7.93 10.29 9.84
C ASN A 234 6.80 9.74 8.96
N ARG A 235 5.56 10.23 9.10
CA ARG A 235 4.38 9.72 8.39
C ARG A 235 4.56 9.56 6.88
N LYS A 236 5.21 10.52 6.22
CA LYS A 236 5.33 10.51 4.76
C LYS A 236 6.25 9.40 4.27
N GLU A 237 7.32 9.13 5.03
CA GLU A 237 8.24 8.01 4.79
C GLU A 237 7.53 6.68 5.06
N LEU A 238 6.87 6.56 6.22
CA LEU A 238 6.09 5.37 6.58
C LEU A 238 5.00 5.06 5.56
N PHE A 239 4.29 6.07 5.07
CA PHE A 239 3.25 5.87 4.06
C PHE A 239 3.83 5.31 2.77
N GLY A 240 4.91 5.89 2.22
CA GLY A 240 5.52 5.40 0.99
C GLY A 240 6.23 4.04 1.13
N GLU A 241 6.53 3.62 2.36
CA GLU A 241 6.97 2.26 2.66
C GLU A 241 5.82 1.26 2.67
N LEU A 242 4.69 1.64 3.27
CA LEU A 242 3.53 0.76 3.50
C LEU A 242 2.59 0.67 2.30
N VAL A 243 2.55 1.70 1.46
CA VAL A 243 1.63 1.81 0.34
C VAL A 243 2.44 2.01 -0.93
N SER A 244 2.23 1.11 -1.90
CA SER A 244 2.72 1.34 -3.25
C SER A 244 1.75 2.23 -4.02
N ASP A 245 2.27 2.98 -4.99
CA ASP A 245 1.43 3.77 -5.88
C ASP A 245 0.52 2.90 -6.75
N VAL A 246 0.94 1.68 -7.10
CA VAL A 246 0.11 0.69 -7.80
C VAL A 246 -1.11 0.30 -6.97
N GLU A 247 -0.91 -0.05 -5.70
CA GLU A 247 -2.01 -0.42 -4.81
C GLU A 247 -2.93 0.78 -4.60
N LEU A 248 -2.36 1.96 -4.33
CA LEU A 248 -3.14 3.17 -4.15
C LEU A 248 -3.98 3.47 -5.39
N GLU A 249 -3.40 3.33 -6.57
CA GLU A 249 -4.11 3.56 -7.84
C GLU A 249 -5.24 2.56 -8.06
N ALA A 250 -5.00 1.26 -7.83
CA ALA A 250 -6.01 0.22 -7.97
C ALA A 250 -7.19 0.46 -7.01
N GLN A 251 -6.90 0.78 -5.75
CA GLN A 251 -7.91 1.07 -4.73
C GLN A 251 -8.67 2.37 -5.04
N SER A 252 -7.98 3.43 -5.47
CA SER A 252 -8.61 4.71 -5.86
C SER A 252 -9.46 4.57 -7.12
N ARG A 253 -9.05 3.76 -8.09
CA ARG A 253 -9.85 3.44 -9.28
C ARG A 253 -11.11 2.67 -8.90
N ALA A 254 -10.99 1.65 -8.07
CA ALA A 254 -12.13 0.87 -7.60
C ALA A 254 -13.14 1.72 -6.82
N PHE A 255 -12.65 2.63 -5.97
CA PHE A 255 -13.50 3.60 -5.29
C PHE A 255 -14.18 4.55 -6.28
N ALA A 256 -13.41 5.14 -7.20
CA ALA A 256 -13.91 6.08 -8.20
C ALA A 256 -15.00 5.45 -9.08
N GLU A 257 -14.83 4.20 -9.50
CA GLU A 257 -15.86 3.43 -10.21
C GLU A 257 -17.19 3.40 -9.45
N ALA A 258 -17.14 3.03 -8.17
CA ALA A 258 -18.33 2.91 -7.33
C ALA A 258 -18.94 4.28 -6.97
N TYR A 259 -18.08 5.27 -6.70
CA TYR A 259 -18.49 6.64 -6.38
C TYR A 259 -19.15 7.33 -7.57
N TYR A 260 -18.61 7.14 -8.79
CA TYR A 260 -19.22 7.65 -10.01
C TYR A 260 -20.64 7.12 -10.20
N GLY A 261 -20.84 5.80 -10.06
CA GLY A 261 -22.16 5.19 -10.28
C GLY A 261 -23.26 5.65 -9.32
N THR A 262 -22.88 6.20 -8.16
CA THR A 262 -23.81 6.74 -7.16
C THR A 262 -23.95 8.25 -7.20
N HIS A 263 -23.06 8.95 -7.93
CA HIS A 263 -22.99 10.41 -8.00
C HIS A 263 -22.88 10.91 -9.45
N GLU A 264 -23.42 10.17 -10.43
CA GLU A 264 -23.27 10.46 -11.86
C GLU A 264 -23.63 11.92 -12.22
N TYR A 265 -24.61 12.49 -11.49
CA TYR A 265 -25.06 13.87 -11.62
C TYR A 265 -23.96 14.93 -11.37
N LEU A 266 -22.85 14.58 -10.71
CA LEU A 266 -21.74 15.50 -10.42
C LEU A 266 -20.78 15.70 -11.60
N TYR A 267 -20.86 14.89 -12.67
CA TYR A 267 -19.79 14.83 -13.68
C TYR A 267 -20.15 15.43 -15.04
N ASN A 268 -21.21 16.23 -15.14
CA ASN A 268 -21.57 16.99 -16.35
C ASN A 268 -21.60 16.15 -17.64
N GLY A 269 -22.03 14.89 -17.57
CA GLY A 269 -22.09 13.97 -18.70
C GLY A 269 -20.75 13.37 -19.16
N ARG A 270 -19.65 13.61 -18.44
CA ARG A 270 -18.35 12.95 -18.67
C ARG A 270 -18.49 11.45 -18.40
N SER A 271 -18.03 10.62 -19.33
CA SER A 271 -18.09 9.16 -19.16
C SER A 271 -17.10 8.68 -18.09
N LEU A 272 -17.47 7.62 -17.37
CA LEU A 272 -16.61 6.97 -16.38
C LEU A 272 -15.21 6.65 -16.94
N ALA A 273 -15.15 6.03 -18.12
CA ALA A 273 -13.89 5.68 -18.78
C ALA A 273 -13.00 6.90 -19.04
N SER A 274 -13.61 8.05 -19.39
CA SER A 274 -12.87 9.30 -19.60
C SER A 274 -12.32 9.90 -18.30
N LEU A 275 -12.92 9.63 -17.14
CA LEU A 275 -12.44 10.15 -15.86
C LEU A 275 -11.40 9.21 -15.25
N LEU A 276 -11.66 7.90 -15.30
CA LEU A 276 -10.74 6.90 -14.73
C LEU A 276 -9.38 6.83 -15.42
N ARG A 277 -9.27 7.34 -16.67
CA ARG A 277 -7.97 7.43 -17.36
C ARG A 277 -6.99 8.36 -16.65
N HIS A 278 -7.47 9.26 -15.79
CA HIS A 278 -6.67 10.29 -15.13
C HIS A 278 -6.24 9.94 -13.70
N ILE A 279 -6.74 8.83 -13.15
CA ILE A 279 -6.33 8.33 -11.83
C ILE A 279 -4.81 8.10 -11.75
N PRO A 280 -4.12 7.53 -12.76
CA PRO A 280 -2.67 7.34 -12.68
C PRO A 280 -1.90 8.65 -12.53
N GLU A 281 -2.30 9.69 -13.28
CA GLU A 281 -1.72 11.02 -13.18
C GLU A 281 -1.96 11.64 -11.79
N ALA A 282 -3.16 11.46 -11.24
CA ALA A 282 -3.47 11.91 -9.88
C ALA A 282 -2.59 11.23 -8.83
N ILE A 283 -2.36 9.93 -8.97
CA ILE A 283 -1.49 9.16 -8.07
C ILE A 283 -0.03 9.62 -8.19
N GLN A 284 0.45 9.85 -9.42
CA GLN A 284 1.80 10.39 -9.63
C GLN A 284 1.96 11.76 -8.97
N GLU A 285 0.98 12.64 -9.12
CA GLU A 285 0.98 13.95 -8.47
C GLU A 285 0.92 13.83 -6.94
N PHE A 286 0.13 12.88 -6.41
CA PHE A 286 0.05 12.61 -4.97
C PHE A 286 1.41 12.20 -4.41
N TYR A 287 2.05 11.19 -5.01
CA TYR A 287 3.36 10.72 -4.56
C TYR A 287 4.43 11.81 -4.70
N LYS A 288 4.42 12.56 -5.81
CA LYS A 288 5.33 13.69 -6.01
C LYS A 288 5.20 14.76 -4.91
N ASN A 289 3.98 15.06 -4.47
CA ASN A 289 3.72 16.15 -3.53
C ASN A 289 3.83 15.73 -2.05
N TYR A 290 3.49 14.47 -1.74
CA TYR A 290 3.31 14.03 -0.36
C TYR A 290 4.24 12.91 0.09
N VAL A 291 4.82 12.14 -0.83
CA VAL A 291 5.70 11.01 -0.49
C VAL A 291 7.14 11.35 -0.90
N PRO A 292 8.03 11.68 0.06
CA PRO A 292 9.41 12.02 -0.26
C PRO A 292 10.11 10.81 -0.86
N CYS A 293 10.85 11.01 -1.95
CA CYS A 293 11.78 10.01 -2.45
C CYS A 293 12.98 9.90 -1.48
N THR A 294 12.83 9.10 -0.42
CA THR A 294 13.89 8.89 0.58
C THR A 294 14.99 7.98 0.04
N GLY A 295 16.17 8.01 0.67
CA GLY A 295 17.25 7.07 0.34
C GLY A 295 16.82 5.60 0.50
N GLU A 296 15.98 5.32 1.50
CA GLU A 296 15.42 3.99 1.74
C GLU A 296 14.48 3.54 0.61
N MET A 297 13.61 4.45 0.11
CA MET A 297 12.78 4.18 -1.08
C MET A 297 13.60 4.01 -2.36
N LYS A 298 14.70 4.75 -2.54
CA LYS A 298 15.65 4.53 -3.64
C LYS A 298 16.29 3.16 -3.56
N THR A 299 16.59 2.68 -2.35
CA THR A 299 17.14 1.34 -2.16
C THR A 299 16.08 0.24 -2.23
N LYS A 300 14.79 0.53 -2.03
CA LYS A 300 13.68 -0.45 -1.99
C LYS A 300 13.68 -1.36 -3.22
N TYR A 301 13.98 -0.79 -4.39
CA TYR A 301 14.03 -1.50 -5.66
C TYR A 301 15.45 -1.90 -6.05
N THR A 302 16.29 -2.28 -5.09
CA THR A 302 17.64 -2.79 -5.37
C THR A 302 17.77 -4.24 -4.90
N ILE A 303 18.64 -4.99 -5.56
CA ILE A 303 18.96 -6.36 -5.14
C ILE A 303 19.49 -6.43 -3.71
N GLN A 304 20.16 -5.38 -3.22
CA GLN A 304 20.67 -5.33 -1.85
C GLN A 304 19.54 -5.24 -0.82
N TYR A 305 18.49 -4.48 -1.12
CA TYR A 305 17.33 -4.39 -0.25
C TYR A 305 16.50 -5.67 -0.29
N PHE A 306 16.31 -6.27 -1.48
CA PHE A 306 15.69 -7.58 -1.60
C PHE A 306 16.45 -8.65 -0.79
N LEU A 307 17.79 -8.68 -0.88
CA LEU A 307 18.64 -9.54 -0.07
C LEU A 307 18.46 -9.32 1.43
N LYS A 308 18.39 -8.06 1.89
CA LYS A 308 18.14 -7.72 3.30
C LYS A 308 16.82 -8.34 3.77
N LEU A 309 15.74 -8.16 3.01
CA LEU A 309 14.42 -8.72 3.35
C LEU A 309 14.43 -10.25 3.39
N VAL A 310 15.06 -10.91 2.41
CA VAL A 310 15.17 -12.37 2.40
C VAL A 310 15.99 -12.87 3.60
N LYS A 311 17.07 -12.17 3.99
CA LYS A 311 17.86 -12.52 5.19
C LYS A 311 17.05 -12.39 6.48
N GLU A 312 16.32 -11.28 6.63
CA GLU A 312 15.45 -11.05 7.80
C GLU A 312 14.42 -12.18 7.95
N LEU A 313 13.79 -12.59 6.85
CA LEU A 313 12.87 -13.74 6.85
C LEU A 313 13.54 -15.07 7.18
N GLU A 314 14.73 -15.35 6.64
CA GLU A 314 15.45 -16.59 6.91
C GLU A 314 15.94 -16.71 8.35
N ASP A 315 16.28 -15.57 8.97
CA ASP A 315 16.69 -15.53 10.37
C ASP A 315 15.50 -15.70 11.32
N GLU A 316 14.32 -15.24 10.91
CA GLU A 316 13.06 -15.51 11.62
C GLU A 316 12.55 -16.96 11.43
N ASN A 317 12.80 -17.57 10.26
CA ASN A 317 12.23 -18.86 9.89
C ASN A 317 13.30 -19.87 9.44
N LYS A 318 13.75 -20.72 10.38
CA LYS A 318 14.86 -21.68 10.23
C LYS A 318 14.70 -22.74 9.12
N SER A 319 13.56 -22.83 8.43
CA SER A 319 13.31 -23.86 7.40
C SER A 319 12.55 -23.37 6.15
N GLY A 320 12.34 -22.06 5.98
CA GLY A 320 11.16 -21.58 5.22
C GLY A 320 11.36 -20.65 4.04
N ALA A 321 12.47 -19.94 3.85
CA ALA A 321 12.46 -18.84 2.86
C ALA A 321 12.28 -19.29 1.41
N ILE A 322 12.88 -20.41 1.00
CA ILE A 322 12.65 -20.99 -0.34
C ILE A 322 11.18 -21.39 -0.48
N LYS A 323 10.60 -22.06 0.53
CA LYS A 323 9.19 -22.46 0.53
C LYS A 323 8.21 -21.29 0.57
N MET A 324 8.59 -20.22 1.25
CA MET A 324 7.83 -18.99 1.32
C MET A 324 7.88 -18.23 -0.01
N THR A 325 9.02 -18.17 -0.68
CA THR A 325 9.08 -17.66 -2.05
C THR A 325 8.31 -18.57 -3.03
N GLN A 326 8.27 -19.89 -2.82
CA GLN A 326 7.42 -20.80 -3.59
C GLN A 326 5.93 -20.48 -3.41
N ASP A 327 5.50 -20.23 -2.16
CA ASP A 327 4.13 -19.86 -1.82
C ASP A 327 3.76 -18.48 -2.42
N ILE A 328 4.67 -17.49 -2.38
CA ILE A 328 4.48 -16.13 -2.93
C ILE A 328 4.41 -16.15 -4.47
N VAL A 329 5.26 -16.92 -5.15
CA VAL A 329 5.25 -17.06 -6.63
C VAL A 329 4.08 -17.95 -7.09
N GLY A 330 3.32 -18.55 -6.17
CA GLY A 330 2.11 -19.33 -6.50
C GLY A 330 2.39 -20.58 -7.33
N MET A 331 3.61 -21.14 -7.27
CA MET A 331 4.02 -22.22 -8.15
C MET A 331 3.75 -23.60 -7.56
N SER A 332 2.48 -23.97 -7.54
CA SER A 332 2.08 -25.34 -7.88
C SER A 332 0.96 -25.28 -8.92
N GLU A 333 1.25 -25.82 -10.11
CA GLU A 333 0.37 -26.08 -11.26
C GLU A 333 -0.32 -24.94 -12.04
N TYR A 334 -0.26 -23.67 -11.64
CA TYR A 334 -1.03 -22.59 -12.32
C TYR A 334 -0.22 -21.42 -12.92
N PHE A 335 1.05 -21.62 -13.28
CA PHE A 335 1.85 -20.53 -13.87
C PHE A 335 1.42 -20.12 -15.30
N THR A 336 0.39 -20.75 -15.88
CA THR A 336 -0.06 -20.48 -17.26
C THR A 336 -1.37 -19.72 -17.43
N GLU A 337 -2.21 -19.47 -16.42
CA GLU A 337 -3.47 -18.72 -16.67
C GLU A 337 -3.90 -17.79 -15.53
N SER A 338 -4.12 -16.52 -15.88
CA SER A 338 -4.91 -15.49 -15.18
C SER A 338 -4.37 -14.90 -13.86
N HIS A 339 -3.64 -13.78 -13.98
CA HIS A 339 -3.22 -12.91 -12.88
C HIS A 339 -4.39 -12.02 -12.40
N LEU A 340 -5.00 -12.41 -11.27
CA LEU A 340 -5.61 -11.51 -10.25
C LEU A 340 -6.17 -12.35 -9.07
N GLY A 341 -6.60 -13.60 -9.31
CA GLY A 341 -7.28 -14.44 -8.32
C GLY A 341 -6.37 -15.15 -7.31
N ILE A 342 -5.07 -15.29 -7.60
CA ILE A 342 -4.13 -16.04 -6.76
C ILE A 342 -3.64 -15.19 -5.56
N MET A 343 -3.49 -13.87 -5.73
CA MET A 343 -3.10 -12.96 -4.65
C MET A 343 -4.14 -12.94 -3.51
N LEU A 344 -5.43 -13.11 -3.82
CA LEU A 344 -6.49 -13.17 -2.81
C LEU A 344 -6.49 -14.48 -2.01
N LYS A 345 -6.15 -15.63 -2.62
CA LYS A 345 -6.13 -16.93 -1.93
C LYS A 345 -4.93 -17.12 -1.01
N ILE A 346 -3.78 -16.53 -1.33
CA ILE A 346 -2.59 -16.55 -0.46
C ILE A 346 -2.80 -15.64 0.76
N ARG A 347 -3.54 -14.52 0.61
CA ARG A 347 -3.90 -13.62 1.72
C ARG A 347 -4.81 -14.29 2.77
N GLU A 348 -5.65 -15.24 2.35
CA GLU A 348 -6.57 -15.98 3.24
C GLU A 348 -5.91 -17.16 3.98
N ASN A 349 -4.81 -17.73 3.45
CA ASN A 349 -4.16 -18.93 4.01
C ASN A 349 -2.66 -18.77 4.32
N GLY A 350 -2.11 -17.57 4.16
CA GLY A 350 -0.68 -17.28 4.37
C GLY A 350 -0.25 -17.48 5.83
N PRO A 351 1.00 -17.88 6.10
CA PRO A 351 1.46 -18.07 7.46
C PRO A 351 1.33 -16.79 8.30
N LYS A 352 1.02 -16.97 9.59
CA LYS A 352 0.95 -15.88 10.58
C LYS A 352 2.36 -15.36 10.88
N TYR A 353 2.93 -14.59 9.97
CA TYR A 353 4.25 -14.01 10.13
C TYR A 353 4.22 -12.84 11.11
N THR A 354 5.31 -12.68 11.85
CA THR A 354 5.42 -11.69 12.92
C THR A 354 5.83 -10.30 12.42
N ASP A 355 6.37 -10.20 11.21
CA ASP A 355 6.66 -8.94 10.52
C ASP A 355 5.86 -8.84 9.20
N HIS A 356 4.64 -8.31 9.33
CA HIS A 356 3.70 -8.14 8.21
C HIS A 356 4.26 -7.20 7.11
N PHE A 357 5.23 -6.36 7.46
CA PHE A 357 5.81 -5.37 6.55
C PHE A 357 6.78 -6.00 5.54
N ALA A 358 7.74 -6.80 6.01
CA ALA A 358 8.69 -7.48 5.14
C ALA A 358 7.98 -8.38 4.13
N TRP A 359 6.92 -9.06 4.56
CA TRP A 359 6.07 -9.88 3.69
C TRP A 359 5.41 -9.08 2.57
N TYR A 360 4.81 -7.93 2.89
CA TYR A 360 4.10 -7.09 1.93
C TYR A 360 5.05 -6.57 0.84
N VAL A 361 6.21 -6.05 1.26
CA VAL A 361 7.21 -5.53 0.33
C VAL A 361 7.79 -6.65 -0.55
N LEU A 362 8.02 -7.85 0.00
CA LEU A 362 8.48 -8.98 -0.80
C LEU A 362 7.44 -9.45 -1.80
N ASN A 363 6.16 -9.50 -1.42
CA ASN A 363 5.08 -9.85 -2.36
C ASN A 363 5.01 -8.86 -3.52
N GLU A 364 5.16 -7.57 -3.26
CA GLU A 364 5.20 -6.52 -4.29
C GLU A 364 6.40 -6.69 -5.23
N LEU A 365 7.60 -6.93 -4.68
CA LEU A 365 8.81 -7.09 -5.49
C LEU A 365 8.76 -8.36 -6.36
N VAL A 366 8.21 -9.46 -5.84
CA VAL A 366 8.19 -10.75 -6.54
C VAL A 366 7.02 -10.84 -7.55
N SER A 367 5.95 -10.08 -7.35
CA SER A 367 4.82 -10.02 -8.28
C SER A 367 5.15 -9.16 -9.49
N HIS A 368 5.69 -9.79 -10.54
CA HIS A 368 5.96 -9.11 -11.81
C HIS A 368 4.67 -8.86 -12.60
N GLY A 369 4.57 -7.69 -13.22
CA GLY A 369 3.47 -7.35 -14.11
C GLY A 369 3.58 -5.93 -14.65
N PHE A 370 2.49 -5.44 -15.22
CA PHE A 370 2.36 -4.04 -15.64
C PHE A 370 1.29 -3.36 -14.82
N SER A 371 1.45 -2.04 -14.62
CA SER A 371 0.34 -1.26 -14.06
C SER A 371 -0.91 -1.47 -14.94
N PRO A 372 -2.08 -1.79 -14.35
CA PRO A 372 -3.33 -1.94 -15.10
C PRO A 372 -3.71 -0.71 -15.92
N SER A 373 -3.18 0.46 -15.56
CA SER A 373 -3.53 1.75 -16.15
C SER A 373 -2.45 2.37 -17.03
N ASP A 374 -1.18 2.05 -16.80
CA ASP A 374 -0.07 2.48 -17.64
C ASP A 374 0.79 1.26 -17.98
N ARG A 375 0.55 0.71 -19.17
CA ARG A 375 1.32 -0.44 -19.69
C ARG A 375 2.79 -0.13 -19.95
N ARG A 376 3.23 1.14 -19.86
CA ARG A 376 4.65 1.51 -19.91
C ARG A 376 5.33 1.32 -18.56
N ARG A 377 4.54 1.12 -17.50
CA ARG A 377 5.03 0.98 -16.14
C ARG A 377 5.10 -0.49 -15.74
N GLU A 378 6.32 -0.99 -15.69
CA GLU A 378 6.65 -2.34 -15.28
C GLU A 378 6.79 -2.43 -13.75
N LEU A 379 6.22 -3.48 -13.16
CA LEU A 379 6.13 -3.73 -11.72
C LEU A 379 6.90 -5.02 -11.36
N GLY A 380 7.28 -5.16 -10.08
CA GLY A 380 8.03 -6.33 -9.62
C GLY A 380 9.44 -6.42 -10.21
N VAL A 381 10.05 -5.25 -10.47
CA VAL A 381 11.41 -5.14 -10.99
C VAL A 381 12.35 -4.48 -9.99
N ILE A 382 13.62 -4.86 -10.03
CA ILE A 382 14.67 -4.32 -9.16
C ILE A 382 15.94 -4.00 -9.96
N GLU A 383 16.71 -3.03 -9.49
CA GLU A 383 18.05 -2.72 -9.94
C GLU A 383 19.05 -3.77 -9.42
N ALA A 384 19.75 -4.42 -10.34
CA ALA A 384 20.77 -5.42 -10.07
C ALA A 384 21.95 -5.26 -11.05
N GLY A 385 23.09 -4.78 -10.52
CA GLY A 385 24.32 -4.68 -11.31
C GLY A 385 24.29 -3.62 -12.42
N GLY A 386 23.49 -2.56 -12.26
CA GLY A 386 23.31 -1.50 -13.26
C GLY A 386 22.25 -1.80 -14.33
N ASP A 387 21.59 -2.97 -14.25
CA ASP A 387 20.44 -3.36 -15.06
C ASP A 387 19.17 -3.46 -14.18
N VAL A 388 18.01 -3.49 -14.81
CA VAL A 388 16.71 -3.75 -14.17
C VAL A 388 16.28 -5.19 -14.46
N VAL A 389 15.89 -5.94 -13.43
CA VAL A 389 15.51 -7.36 -13.52
C VAL A 389 14.16 -7.63 -12.87
N ALA A 390 13.36 -8.50 -13.48
CA ALA A 390 12.15 -9.03 -12.88
C ALA A 390 12.51 -10.10 -11.83
N ILE A 391 12.53 -9.74 -10.55
CA ILE A 391 13.02 -10.65 -9.50
C ILE A 391 12.12 -11.88 -9.34
N GLY A 392 10.81 -11.75 -9.62
CA GLY A 392 9.89 -12.89 -9.67
C GLY A 392 10.33 -13.98 -10.67
N HIS A 393 10.84 -13.56 -11.83
CA HIS A 393 11.35 -14.48 -12.86
C HIS A 393 12.63 -15.19 -12.42
N VAL A 394 13.51 -14.47 -11.70
CA VAL A 394 14.73 -15.06 -11.12
C VAL A 394 14.37 -16.19 -10.16
N ILE A 395 13.45 -15.92 -9.22
CA ILE A 395 12.99 -16.90 -8.23
C ILE A 395 12.32 -18.10 -8.92
N ALA A 396 11.47 -17.87 -9.92
CA ALA A 396 10.83 -18.92 -10.70
C ALA A 396 11.86 -19.82 -11.41
N GLY A 397 12.93 -19.24 -11.97
CA GLY A 397 14.01 -19.99 -12.61
C GLY A 397 14.82 -20.84 -11.63
N ILE A 398 15.14 -20.31 -10.44
CA ILE A 398 15.78 -21.08 -9.37
C ILE A 398 14.94 -22.31 -9.03
N HIS A 399 13.64 -22.09 -8.84
CA HIS A 399 12.71 -23.13 -8.47
C HIS A 399 12.62 -24.24 -9.53
N ALA A 400 12.43 -23.86 -10.79
CA ALA A 400 12.32 -24.81 -11.89
C ALA A 400 13.56 -25.73 -12.02
N ALA A 401 14.74 -25.21 -11.67
CA ALA A 401 15.98 -25.98 -11.70
C ALA A 401 16.12 -26.95 -10.52
N ILE A 402 15.67 -26.56 -9.32
CA ILE A 402 15.65 -27.43 -8.12
C ILE A 402 14.69 -28.60 -8.33
N ASP A 403 13.48 -28.31 -8.83
CA ASP A 403 12.41 -29.30 -9.04
C ASP A 403 12.65 -30.23 -10.23
N ARG A 404 13.72 -30.01 -11.00
CA ARG A 404 14.04 -30.74 -12.25
C ARG A 404 12.91 -30.74 -13.29
N LYS A 405 11.95 -29.80 -13.20
CA LYS A 405 10.82 -29.62 -14.14
C LYS A 405 11.14 -28.66 -15.28
N LEU A 406 12.41 -28.32 -15.48
CA LEU A 406 12.84 -27.33 -16.48
C LEU A 406 12.74 -27.93 -17.90
N THR A 407 11.52 -28.01 -18.41
CA THR A 407 11.21 -28.30 -19.81
C THR A 407 10.31 -27.19 -20.35
N ARG A 408 10.95 -26.20 -21.00
CA ARG A 408 10.36 -25.13 -21.84
C ARG A 408 9.55 -24.09 -21.04
N THR A 409 9.73 -22.77 -21.17
CA THR A 409 9.93 -21.97 -22.39
C THR A 409 10.41 -20.58 -21.94
N ILE A 410 11.54 -20.05 -22.45
CA ILE A 410 11.74 -18.58 -22.43
C ILE A 410 10.65 -18.04 -23.37
N LYS A 411 9.77 -17.15 -22.89
CA LYS A 411 8.69 -16.63 -23.74
C LYS A 411 9.30 -16.03 -25.01
N THR A 412 8.70 -16.35 -26.16
CA THR A 412 9.15 -15.83 -27.45
C THR A 412 9.11 -14.31 -27.45
N ALA A 413 10.18 -13.68 -27.95
CA ALA A 413 10.56 -12.26 -27.86
C ALA A 413 9.54 -11.20 -28.35
N GLN A 414 8.31 -11.56 -28.72
CA GLN A 414 7.32 -10.59 -29.22
C GLN A 414 6.60 -9.82 -28.10
N HIS A 415 6.66 -10.28 -26.85
CA HIS A 415 5.94 -9.66 -25.72
C HIS A 415 6.74 -9.58 -24.42
N THR A 416 8.08 -9.70 -24.47
CA THR A 416 8.94 -9.78 -23.27
C THR A 416 9.69 -8.47 -23.05
N THR A 417 9.67 -7.94 -21.82
CA THR A 417 10.45 -6.74 -21.47
C THR A 417 11.93 -7.07 -21.29
N ARG A 418 12.78 -6.04 -21.24
CA ARG A 418 14.19 -6.24 -20.86
C ARG A 418 14.32 -6.85 -19.47
N ALA A 419 13.52 -6.39 -18.50
CA ALA A 419 13.63 -6.87 -17.13
C ALA A 419 13.13 -8.32 -16.98
N GLU A 420 12.07 -8.72 -17.69
CA GLU A 420 11.62 -10.12 -17.77
C GLU A 420 12.71 -11.01 -18.36
N LEU A 421 13.30 -10.61 -19.50
CA LEU A 421 14.33 -11.40 -20.17
C LEU A 421 15.58 -11.57 -19.28
N LEU A 422 16.04 -10.49 -18.66
CA LEU A 422 17.18 -10.55 -17.75
C LEU A 422 16.86 -11.35 -16.48
N GLY A 423 15.62 -11.28 -15.99
CA GLY A 423 15.13 -12.11 -14.89
C GLY A 423 15.09 -13.60 -15.24
N ASP A 424 14.62 -13.97 -16.43
CA ASP A 424 14.62 -15.35 -16.93
C ASP A 424 16.04 -15.91 -17.09
N ILE A 425 16.95 -15.11 -17.67
CA ILE A 425 18.36 -15.46 -17.82
C ILE A 425 18.99 -15.72 -16.45
N ASP A 426 18.83 -14.78 -15.52
CA ASP A 426 19.37 -14.90 -14.17
C ASP A 426 18.79 -16.10 -13.44
N GLY A 427 17.47 -16.28 -13.49
CA GLY A 427 16.79 -17.41 -12.87
C GLY A 427 17.29 -18.75 -13.40
N PHE A 428 17.50 -18.86 -14.72
CA PHE A 428 18.04 -20.06 -15.35
C PHE A 428 19.48 -20.35 -14.88
N VAL A 429 20.37 -19.36 -14.96
CA VAL A 429 21.78 -19.52 -14.58
C VAL A 429 21.90 -19.81 -13.08
N LEU A 430 21.22 -19.02 -12.25
CA LEU A 430 21.25 -19.16 -10.81
C LEU A 430 20.62 -20.47 -10.37
N GLY A 431 19.53 -20.92 -11.01
CA GLY A 431 18.92 -22.22 -10.72
C GLY A 431 19.86 -23.39 -10.94
N HIS A 432 20.63 -23.42 -12.03
CA HIS A 432 21.64 -24.46 -12.25
C HIS A 432 22.72 -24.43 -11.17
N ARG A 433 23.23 -23.23 -10.85
CA ARG A 433 24.24 -23.07 -9.79
C ARG A 433 23.74 -23.49 -8.41
N VAL A 434 22.51 -23.12 -8.06
CA VAL A 434 21.88 -23.52 -6.80
C VAL A 434 21.71 -25.03 -6.74
N SER A 435 21.28 -25.66 -7.84
CA SER A 435 21.18 -27.13 -7.93
C SER A 435 22.53 -27.82 -7.67
N ASP A 436 23.63 -27.24 -8.18
CA ASP A 436 24.97 -27.74 -7.90
C ASP A 436 25.45 -27.44 -6.47
N TRP A 437 25.21 -26.23 -5.96
CA TRP A 437 25.57 -25.86 -4.60
C TRP A 437 24.84 -26.70 -3.56
N LEU A 438 23.57 -27.02 -3.77
CA LEU A 438 22.78 -27.88 -2.87
C LEU A 438 23.34 -29.31 -2.75
N LYS A 439 24.11 -29.79 -3.74
CA LYS A 439 24.82 -31.09 -3.63
C LYS A 439 25.93 -31.05 -2.58
N ALA A 440 26.57 -29.90 -2.40
CA ALA A 440 27.66 -29.68 -1.45
C ALA A 440 27.17 -29.08 -0.11
N GLU A 441 26.15 -28.24 -0.16
CA GLU A 441 25.58 -27.48 0.95
C GLU A 441 24.05 -27.69 1.00
N PRO A 442 23.54 -28.82 1.53
CA PRO A 442 22.10 -29.11 1.54
C PRO A 442 21.23 -28.09 2.29
N TRP A 443 21.86 -27.25 3.13
CA TRP A 443 21.21 -26.22 3.94
C TRP A 443 21.46 -24.80 3.39
N LEU A 444 21.81 -24.66 2.11
CA LEU A 444 22.06 -23.37 1.48
C LEU A 444 20.83 -22.46 1.59
N LYS A 445 21.02 -21.30 2.22
CA LYS A 445 20.02 -20.23 2.29
C LYS A 445 19.84 -19.55 0.92
N LEU A 446 18.60 -19.14 0.60
CA LEU A 446 18.29 -18.37 -0.61
C LEU A 446 19.04 -17.04 -0.61
N SER A 447 19.11 -16.35 0.53
CA SER A 447 19.89 -15.10 0.61
C SER A 447 21.36 -15.33 0.27
N THR A 448 21.93 -16.46 0.68
CA THR A 448 23.32 -16.81 0.40
C THR A 448 23.52 -17.12 -1.09
N ALA A 449 22.58 -17.82 -1.73
CA ALA A 449 22.61 -18.06 -3.17
C ALA A 449 22.53 -16.76 -3.98
N LEU A 450 21.58 -15.88 -3.65
CA LEU A 450 21.40 -14.59 -4.29
C LEU A 450 22.62 -13.67 -4.04
N GLU A 451 23.20 -13.68 -2.84
CA GLU A 451 24.39 -12.91 -2.51
C GLU A 451 25.63 -13.42 -3.25
N ARG A 452 25.77 -14.74 -3.44
CA ARG A 452 26.82 -15.32 -4.29
C ARG A 452 26.67 -14.88 -5.75
N TYR A 453 25.44 -14.70 -6.23
CA TYR A 453 25.18 -14.35 -7.63
C TYR A 453 25.26 -12.85 -7.92
N TYR A 454 24.64 -12.02 -7.06
CA TYR A 454 24.54 -10.57 -7.25
C TYR A 454 25.49 -9.75 -6.38
N GLY A 455 26.19 -10.36 -5.44
CA GLY A 455 27.14 -9.68 -4.55
C GLY A 455 28.42 -9.25 -5.27
N LYS A 456 29.18 -8.35 -4.64
CA LYS A 456 30.40 -7.72 -5.19
C LYS A 456 31.48 -8.72 -5.66
N SER A 457 31.44 -9.96 -5.17
CA SER A 457 32.36 -11.05 -5.53
C SER A 457 32.11 -11.62 -6.92
N PHE A 458 30.89 -11.45 -7.46
CA PHE A 458 30.56 -11.75 -8.85
C PHE A 458 30.43 -10.43 -9.60
N ASN A 459 31.43 -10.14 -10.42
CA ASN A 459 31.57 -8.98 -11.31
C ASN A 459 30.20 -8.49 -11.82
N PRO A 460 29.88 -7.17 -11.81
CA PRO A 460 28.58 -6.65 -12.19
C PRO A 460 28.15 -7.26 -13.52
N VAL A 461 27.05 -8.02 -13.46
CA VAL A 461 26.58 -8.80 -14.58
C VAL A 461 25.91 -7.82 -15.54
N SER A 462 26.70 -7.14 -16.37
CA SER A 462 26.14 -6.47 -17.53
C SER A 462 25.31 -7.48 -18.33
N SER A 463 24.30 -7.03 -19.07
CA SER A 463 23.53 -7.84 -20.02
C SER A 463 24.40 -8.86 -20.78
N GLN A 464 25.60 -8.44 -21.21
CA GLN A 464 26.58 -9.27 -21.90
C GLN A 464 27.13 -10.41 -21.03
N VAL A 465 27.56 -10.14 -19.79
CA VAL A 465 28.06 -11.18 -18.89
C VAL A 465 26.96 -12.18 -18.53
N ARG A 466 25.71 -11.70 -18.35
CA ARG A 466 24.55 -12.56 -18.06
C ARG A 466 24.32 -13.55 -19.19
N PHE A 467 24.41 -13.05 -20.41
CA PHE A 467 24.22 -13.85 -21.60
C PHE A 467 25.35 -14.88 -21.82
N GLU A 468 26.62 -14.53 -21.56
CA GLU A 468 27.71 -15.52 -21.62
C GLU A 468 27.55 -16.63 -20.57
N GLN A 469 27.11 -16.28 -19.36
CA GLN A 469 26.80 -17.28 -18.35
C GLN A 469 25.63 -18.17 -18.77
N PHE A 470 24.58 -17.59 -19.36
CA PHE A 470 23.44 -18.35 -19.89
C PHE A 470 23.87 -19.38 -20.94
N LYS A 471 24.69 -18.98 -21.92
CA LYS A 471 25.21 -19.90 -22.95
C LYS A 471 25.93 -21.12 -22.36
N THR A 472 26.66 -20.91 -21.26
CA THR A 472 27.41 -21.99 -20.59
C THR A 472 26.50 -23.11 -20.08
N TYR A 473 25.26 -22.79 -19.67
CA TYR A 473 24.30 -23.76 -19.16
C TYR A 473 23.25 -24.19 -20.19
N ALA A 474 22.99 -23.39 -21.22
CA ALA A 474 21.92 -23.61 -22.20
C ALA A 474 22.29 -24.61 -23.32
N ASP A 475 23.29 -25.46 -23.14
CA ASP A 475 24.02 -26.19 -24.20
C ASP A 475 23.24 -27.33 -24.90
N LYS A 476 21.90 -27.23 -25.00
CA LYS A 476 21.06 -28.10 -25.85
C LYS A 476 19.90 -27.31 -26.48
N SER A 477 20.02 -27.07 -27.79
CA SER A 477 18.97 -26.65 -28.76
C SER A 477 18.56 -25.17 -28.82
N LYS A 478 17.94 -24.79 -29.97
CA LYS A 478 17.15 -23.61 -30.42
C LYS A 478 16.99 -22.36 -29.51
N LEU A 479 17.00 -22.54 -28.19
CA LEU A 479 16.88 -21.52 -27.15
C LEU A 479 17.97 -20.44 -27.23
N ILE A 480 19.23 -20.81 -27.47
CA ILE A 480 20.34 -19.84 -27.59
C ILE A 480 20.10 -18.84 -28.73
N THR A 481 19.61 -19.33 -29.88
CA THR A 481 19.31 -18.49 -31.04
C THR A 481 18.12 -17.56 -30.78
N GLU A 482 17.05 -18.07 -30.16
CA GLU A 482 15.85 -17.29 -29.84
C GLU A 482 16.14 -16.22 -28.77
N THR A 483 16.91 -16.55 -27.72
CA THR A 483 17.36 -15.59 -26.69
C THR A 483 18.32 -14.55 -27.27
N LYS A 484 19.25 -14.94 -28.14
CA LYS A 484 20.15 -13.98 -28.82
C LYS A 484 19.36 -12.95 -29.63
N ILE A 485 18.40 -13.41 -30.43
CA ILE A 485 17.52 -12.54 -31.22
C ILE A 485 16.70 -11.61 -30.31
N ALA A 486 16.25 -12.11 -29.15
CA ALA A 486 15.55 -11.29 -28.16
C ALA A 486 16.45 -10.18 -27.58
N CYS A 487 17.68 -10.53 -27.17
CA CYS A 487 18.67 -9.57 -26.66
C CYS A 487 19.02 -8.51 -27.71
N GLU A 488 19.30 -8.91 -28.96
CA GLU A 488 19.65 -7.98 -30.06
C GLU A 488 18.49 -7.02 -30.38
N LYS A 489 17.24 -7.49 -30.35
CA LYS A 489 16.05 -6.64 -30.54
C LYS A 489 15.86 -5.63 -29.41
N ILE A 490 16.07 -6.05 -28.16
CA ILE A 490 15.96 -5.17 -26.99
C ILE A 490 17.07 -4.12 -26.99
N GLU A 491 18.28 -4.46 -27.40
CA GLU A 491 19.38 -3.50 -27.54
C GLU A 491 19.07 -2.45 -28.62
N GLN A 492 18.54 -2.87 -29.78
CA GLN A 492 18.13 -1.96 -30.86
C GLN A 492 17.00 -1.00 -30.45
N GLN A 493 16.04 -1.45 -29.63
CA GLN A 493 14.95 -0.63 -29.11
C GLN A 493 15.40 0.43 -28.09
N ASN A 494 16.57 0.30 -27.48
CA ASN A 494 17.10 1.27 -26.51
C ASN A 494 17.98 2.36 -27.15
N THR A 495 18.41 2.16 -28.39
CA THR A 495 19.21 3.13 -29.17
C THR A 495 18.37 4.06 -30.07
N ALA A 496 17.07 3.82 -30.16
CA ALA A 496 16.09 4.63 -30.89
C ALA A 496 15.15 5.32 -29.89
#